data_AF-E4S903-F1
#
_entry.id   AF-E4S903-F1
#
_cell.length_a   1.000
_cell.length_b   1.000
_cell.length_c   1.000
_cell.angle_alpha   90.00
_cell.angle_beta   90.00
_cell.angle_gamma   90.00
#
_symmetry.space_group_name_H-M   'P 1'
#
loop_
_entity.id
_entity.type
_entity.pdbx_description
1 polymer ?
#
loop_
_entity_poly.entity_id
_entity_poly.type
_entity_poly.pdbx_seq_one_letter_code
_entity_poly.pdbx_strand_id
1 'polypeptide(L)'
;MSESSKIDEKCKKEIENIWDNENVYLENPYNFFNNGFPYAAEKDELKVIHSIGSYIYGKKGEEPKEIQFDSAYSDIVLEIFLDMLERYLKKEEPVSEVYVDISSGHNIYVSALLEALRHFATFMNLSCWLVKSKRPKLFAAICAPILPGNKNVYNIYIEDQQFIVFFESPIKLSDIENIKEKITAEFTDYLKEVLERFLLVFSAIKNNIPLYLFDRYTEIDSLNSVYNLLLEIIKYLNARISKNYKSSPKLDRRMWVKIINSLGFYIGIIENLRAYKIFPVVSEKGVMVKDIEKKIKNIYEKFGLTNIFDILEVELNKLGRPKESKGGGNRIEDLIENSALENIFQQKKRSILKTYQDDKERLQRNFFAHCGLEENFIEVEKKNNDIYVKYSDGIPEIRDIIKEFLLNRV
;
A
#
# COMPACT_ATOMS: atom_id res chain seq x y z
N MET A 1 25.56 -5.79 -47.69
CA MET A 1 25.56 -4.96 -46.47
C MET A 1 24.41 -3.97 -46.63
N SER A 2 23.31 -4.16 -45.90
CA SER A 2 22.15 -3.27 -45.96
C SER A 2 22.50 -1.92 -45.33
N GLU A 3 21.97 -0.84 -45.88
CA GLU A 3 22.16 0.57 -45.47
C GLU A 3 21.67 0.90 -44.04
N SER A 4 21.32 -0.10 -43.22
CA SER A 4 20.61 0.05 -41.95
C SER A 4 21.48 0.36 -40.72
N SER A 5 22.71 0.87 -40.89
CA SER A 5 23.62 1.09 -39.75
C SER A 5 24.36 2.43 -39.72
N LYS A 6 24.03 3.37 -40.61
CA LYS A 6 24.56 4.73 -40.45
C LYS A 6 23.66 5.46 -39.48
N ILE A 7 24.12 5.61 -38.23
CA ILE A 7 23.61 6.66 -37.34
C ILE A 7 23.53 7.93 -38.18
N ASP A 8 22.32 8.50 -38.26
CA ASP A 8 22.05 9.73 -39.01
C ASP A 8 23.15 10.77 -38.69
N GLU A 9 23.68 11.45 -39.71
CA GLU A 9 24.71 12.47 -39.53
C GLU A 9 24.25 13.56 -38.56
N LYS A 10 22.95 13.84 -38.52
CA LYS A 10 22.37 14.74 -37.52
C LYS A 10 22.59 14.20 -36.09
N CYS A 11 22.26 12.93 -35.84
CA CYS A 11 22.44 12.29 -34.54
C CYS A 11 23.92 12.28 -34.12
N LYS A 12 24.86 12.02 -35.05
CA LYS A 12 26.29 12.09 -34.76
C LYS A 12 26.74 13.49 -34.30
N LYS A 13 26.30 14.54 -35.01
CA LYS A 13 26.59 15.93 -34.65
C LYS A 13 26.02 16.30 -33.27
N GLU A 14 24.81 15.86 -32.96
CA GLU A 14 24.21 16.06 -31.64
C GLU A 14 25.02 15.37 -30.54
N ILE A 15 25.48 14.13 -30.77
CA ILE A 15 26.36 13.42 -29.81
C ILE A 15 27.68 14.17 -29.60
N GLU A 16 28.30 14.66 -30.68
CA GLU A 16 29.53 15.46 -30.58
C GLU A 16 29.30 16.77 -29.80
N ASN A 17 28.15 17.44 -30.01
CA ASN A 17 27.78 18.63 -29.24
C ASN A 17 27.59 18.32 -27.75
N ILE A 18 27.05 17.15 -27.40
CA ILE A 18 26.92 16.68 -26.01
C ILE A 18 28.29 16.49 -25.37
N TRP A 19 29.27 15.94 -26.10
CA TRP A 19 30.64 15.75 -25.58
C TRP A 19 31.34 17.07 -25.27
N ASP A 20 30.97 18.14 -25.97
CA ASP A 20 31.48 19.49 -25.73
C ASP A 20 30.68 20.22 -24.63
N ASN A 21 29.45 19.77 -24.31
CA ASN A 21 28.53 20.42 -23.35
C ASN A 21 27.88 19.42 -22.37
N GLU A 22 28.68 18.57 -21.71
CA GLU A 22 28.18 17.44 -20.92
C GLU A 22 27.17 17.85 -19.83
N ASN A 23 27.39 18.96 -19.14
CA ASN A 23 26.55 19.40 -18.03
C ASN A 23 25.13 19.72 -18.49
N VAL A 24 24.98 20.32 -19.67
CA VAL A 24 23.67 20.66 -20.25
C VAL A 24 22.88 19.38 -20.56
N TYR A 25 23.54 18.35 -21.07
CA TYR A 25 22.91 17.06 -21.31
C TYR A 25 22.50 16.36 -19.99
N LEU A 26 23.35 16.39 -18.98
CA LEU A 26 23.09 15.73 -17.69
C LEU A 26 22.00 16.42 -16.86
N GLU A 27 21.77 17.72 -17.08
CA GLU A 27 20.64 18.45 -16.52
C GLU A 27 19.31 18.05 -17.17
N ASN A 28 19.30 17.83 -18.49
CA ASN A 28 18.09 17.47 -19.22
C ASN A 28 18.35 16.55 -20.44
N PRO A 29 18.51 15.23 -20.23
CA PRO A 29 18.81 14.29 -21.30
C PRO A 29 17.62 14.08 -22.26
N TYR A 30 16.39 14.43 -21.85
CA TYR A 30 15.20 14.27 -22.69
C TYR A 30 15.29 15.07 -23.99
N ASN A 31 16.00 16.20 -24.00
CA ASN A 31 16.13 17.03 -25.20
C ASN A 31 16.75 16.24 -26.36
N PHE A 32 17.83 15.49 -26.09
CA PHE A 32 18.45 14.63 -27.08
C PHE A 32 17.49 13.54 -27.57
N PHE A 33 16.84 12.82 -26.65
CA PHE A 33 15.97 11.71 -27.03
C PHE A 33 14.68 12.13 -27.72
N ASN A 34 14.27 13.40 -27.61
CA ASN A 34 13.08 13.92 -28.29
C ASN A 34 13.42 14.56 -29.64
N ASN A 35 14.59 15.19 -29.78
CA ASN A 35 14.92 16.01 -30.96
C ASN A 35 16.08 15.48 -31.81
N GLY A 36 17.01 14.73 -31.21
CA GLY A 36 18.25 14.23 -31.83
C GLY A 36 18.29 12.73 -32.06
N PHE A 37 17.49 11.94 -31.34
CA PHE A 37 17.46 10.49 -31.47
C PHE A 37 16.69 10.03 -32.73
N PRO A 38 17.27 9.18 -33.61
CA PRO A 38 16.67 8.84 -34.90
C PRO A 38 15.29 8.17 -34.83
N TYR A 39 15.04 7.42 -33.76
CA TYR A 39 13.79 6.68 -33.56
C TYR A 39 12.83 7.38 -32.60
N ALA A 40 13.01 8.68 -32.37
CA ALA A 40 12.16 9.45 -31.44
C ALA A 40 10.68 9.44 -31.84
N ALA A 41 10.36 9.26 -33.13
CA ALA A 41 8.99 9.19 -33.64
C ALA A 41 8.33 7.81 -33.51
N GLU A 42 9.10 6.75 -33.18
CA GLU A 42 8.59 5.37 -33.08
C GLU A 42 8.08 5.02 -31.67
N LYS A 43 8.28 5.92 -30.70
CA LYS A 43 7.87 5.72 -29.30
C LYS A 43 6.63 6.54 -28.98
N ASP A 44 5.70 5.96 -28.22
CA ASP A 44 4.57 6.73 -27.67
C ASP A 44 5.04 7.66 -26.54
N GLU A 45 5.89 7.13 -25.65
CA GLU A 45 6.36 7.81 -24.46
C GLU A 45 7.82 7.41 -24.15
N LEU A 46 8.55 8.24 -23.41
CA LEU A 46 9.94 8.01 -23.03
C LEU A 46 10.14 8.18 -21.54
N LYS A 47 10.92 7.30 -20.93
CA LYS A 47 11.54 7.51 -19.61
C LYS A 47 13.06 7.43 -19.75
N VAL A 48 13.76 8.48 -19.36
CA VAL A 48 15.21 8.43 -19.12
C VAL A 48 15.42 7.98 -17.68
N ILE A 49 16.32 7.03 -17.46
CA ILE A 49 16.68 6.50 -16.14
C ILE A 49 18.17 6.74 -15.84
N HIS A 50 18.52 6.69 -14.56
CA HIS A 50 19.91 6.91 -14.13
C HIS A 50 20.89 5.87 -14.69
N SER A 51 22.05 6.35 -15.12
CA SER A 51 23.19 5.50 -15.46
C SER A 51 24.02 5.14 -14.22
N ILE A 52 24.81 4.06 -14.28
CA ILE A 52 25.70 3.63 -13.20
C ILE A 52 27.04 3.16 -13.77
N GLY A 53 28.14 3.53 -13.11
CA GLY A 53 29.51 3.14 -13.50
C GLY A 53 30.24 4.22 -14.28
N SER A 54 31.42 3.85 -14.80
CA SER A 54 32.30 4.73 -15.58
C SER A 54 32.22 4.41 -17.06
N TYR A 55 32.17 5.44 -17.90
CA TYR A 55 32.10 5.32 -19.36
C TYR A 55 33.13 6.24 -20.01
N ILE A 56 33.81 5.70 -21.02
CA ILE A 56 34.78 6.45 -21.82
C ILE A 56 34.05 7.01 -23.05
N TYR A 57 34.29 8.29 -23.36
CA TYR A 57 33.72 8.98 -24.52
C TYR A 57 34.72 9.98 -25.12
N GLY A 58 34.50 10.40 -26.37
CA GLY A 58 35.37 11.37 -27.04
C GLY A 58 35.47 11.16 -28.54
N LYS A 59 35.97 12.18 -29.25
CA LYS A 59 36.15 12.14 -30.71
C LYS A 59 37.36 11.28 -31.05
N LYS A 60 37.28 10.61 -32.21
CA LYS A 60 38.40 9.80 -32.71
C LYS A 60 39.60 10.70 -32.99
N GLY A 61 40.71 10.47 -32.28
CA GLY A 61 41.95 11.25 -32.42
C GLY A 61 42.16 12.30 -31.32
N GLU A 62 41.21 12.45 -30.39
CA GLU A 62 41.36 13.25 -29.17
C GLU A 62 41.67 12.35 -27.96
N GLU A 63 42.16 12.93 -26.86
CA GLU A 63 42.30 12.20 -25.61
C GLU A 63 40.91 11.77 -25.09
N PRO A 64 40.73 10.48 -24.76
CA PRO A 64 39.45 9.98 -24.28
C PRO A 64 39.09 10.62 -22.94
N LYS A 65 37.86 11.09 -22.83
CA LYS A 65 37.27 11.58 -21.58
C LYS A 65 36.57 10.43 -20.86
N GLU A 66 36.47 10.53 -19.55
CA GLU A 66 35.72 9.60 -18.71
C GLU A 66 34.59 10.34 -17.99
N ILE A 67 33.40 9.75 -17.97
CA ILE A 67 32.30 10.17 -17.10
C ILE A 67 31.98 9.07 -16.10
N GLN A 68 31.89 9.44 -14.83
CA GLN A 68 31.48 8.58 -13.75
C GLN A 68 30.05 8.91 -13.31
N PHE A 69 29.18 7.91 -13.29
CA PHE A 69 27.83 7.99 -12.75
C PHE A 69 27.77 7.36 -11.36
N ASP A 70 27.47 8.19 -10.36
CA ASP A 70 27.31 7.78 -8.95
C ASP A 70 25.83 7.60 -8.62
N SER A 71 25.25 6.53 -9.16
CA SER A 71 23.84 6.18 -8.92
C SER A 71 23.73 4.90 -8.12
N ALA A 72 22.72 4.82 -7.26
CA ALA A 72 22.35 3.60 -6.56
C ALA A 72 21.41 2.76 -7.42
N TYR A 73 21.69 1.45 -7.54
CA TYR A 73 20.78 0.49 -8.16
C TYR A 73 19.35 0.57 -7.58
N SER A 74 19.25 0.80 -6.27
CA SER A 74 17.98 0.97 -5.56
C SER A 74 17.13 2.12 -6.11
N ASP A 75 17.74 3.23 -6.53
CA ASP A 75 17.03 4.37 -7.10
C ASP A 75 16.56 4.07 -8.52
N ILE A 76 17.36 3.34 -9.32
CA ILE A 76 16.97 2.91 -10.67
C ILE A 76 15.73 2.03 -10.61
N VAL A 77 15.69 1.06 -9.69
CA VAL A 77 14.50 0.22 -9.44
C VAL A 77 13.29 1.08 -9.06
N LEU A 78 13.48 2.03 -8.14
CA LEU A 78 12.41 2.91 -7.68
C LEU A 78 11.92 3.82 -8.82
N GLU A 79 12.81 4.35 -9.64
CA GLU A 79 12.50 5.21 -10.78
C GLU A 79 11.63 4.50 -11.83
N ILE A 80 11.97 3.25 -12.17
CA ILE A 80 11.17 2.43 -13.09
C ILE A 80 9.81 2.10 -12.44
N PHE A 81 9.80 1.70 -11.16
CA PHE A 81 8.56 1.37 -10.46
C PHE A 81 7.60 2.56 -10.38
N LEU A 82 8.11 3.76 -10.10
CA LEU A 82 7.31 4.99 -10.05
C LEU A 82 6.74 5.37 -11.41
N ASP A 83 7.52 5.21 -12.49
CA ASP A 83 7.04 5.46 -13.86
C ASP A 83 5.91 4.49 -14.24
N MET A 84 6.05 3.19 -13.96
CA MET A 84 5.00 2.20 -14.17
C MET A 84 3.72 2.56 -13.40
N LEU A 85 3.89 2.94 -12.13
CA LEU A 85 2.78 3.29 -11.25
C LEU A 85 2.07 4.56 -11.72
N GLU A 86 2.82 5.61 -12.04
CA GLU A 86 2.28 6.89 -12.53
C GLU A 86 1.47 6.69 -13.81
N ARG A 87 1.98 5.91 -14.77
CA ARG A 87 1.26 5.61 -16.01
C ARG A 87 -0.01 4.82 -15.73
N TYR A 88 0.07 3.79 -14.89
CA TYR A 88 -1.09 2.99 -14.51
C TYR A 88 -2.19 3.84 -13.85
N LEU A 89 -1.82 4.71 -12.91
CA LEU A 89 -2.76 5.56 -12.15
C LEU A 89 -3.38 6.69 -12.99
N LYS A 90 -2.75 7.09 -14.10
CA LYS A 90 -3.27 8.14 -15.01
C LYS A 90 -4.22 7.61 -16.08
N LYS A 91 -4.24 6.29 -16.34
CA LYS A 91 -5.11 5.72 -17.37
C LYS A 91 -6.57 5.72 -16.90
N GLU A 92 -7.44 6.30 -17.72
CA GLU A 92 -8.90 6.25 -17.49
C GLU A 92 -9.45 4.84 -17.73
N GLU A 93 -8.90 4.14 -18.72
CA GLU A 93 -9.26 2.77 -19.05
C GLU A 93 -8.40 1.75 -18.28
N PRO A 94 -9.00 0.63 -17.83
CA PRO A 94 -8.26 -0.39 -17.11
C PRO A 94 -7.22 -1.07 -18.01
N VAL A 95 -5.98 -1.12 -17.53
CA VAL A 95 -4.89 -1.83 -18.20
C VAL A 95 -5.11 -3.34 -18.03
N SER A 96 -5.27 -4.05 -19.15
CA SER A 96 -5.50 -5.51 -19.15
C SER A 96 -4.21 -6.32 -19.05
N GLU A 97 -3.15 -5.87 -19.72
CA GLU A 97 -1.89 -6.60 -19.85
C GLU A 97 -0.70 -5.64 -19.86
N VAL A 98 0.42 -6.06 -19.26
CA VAL A 98 1.69 -5.34 -19.25
C VAL A 98 2.78 -6.30 -19.72
N TYR A 99 3.51 -5.90 -20.76
CA TYR A 99 4.64 -6.64 -21.31
C TYR A 99 5.93 -5.89 -20.99
N VAL A 100 6.90 -6.56 -20.38
CA VAL A 100 8.27 -6.04 -20.23
C VAL A 100 9.20 -6.76 -21.19
N ASP A 101 9.78 -6.04 -22.14
CA ASP A 101 10.77 -6.60 -23.06
C ASP A 101 12.16 -6.49 -22.44
N ILE A 102 12.81 -7.63 -22.24
CA ILE A 102 14.15 -7.76 -21.66
C ILE A 102 15.21 -8.19 -22.67
N SER A 103 14.90 -8.13 -23.97
CA SER A 103 15.74 -8.66 -25.05
C SER A 103 17.05 -7.90 -25.27
N SER A 104 17.03 -6.57 -25.11
CA SER A 104 18.14 -5.69 -25.56
C SER A 104 18.69 -4.76 -24.46
N GLY A 105 18.31 -4.97 -23.20
CA GLY A 105 18.78 -4.17 -22.08
C GLY A 105 20.12 -4.65 -21.51
N HIS A 106 20.91 -3.76 -20.92
CA HIS A 106 22.05 -4.20 -20.11
C HIS A 106 21.55 -4.94 -18.86
N ASN A 107 22.27 -5.99 -18.45
CA ASN A 107 21.87 -6.89 -17.36
C ASN A 107 21.40 -6.18 -16.08
N ILE A 108 22.07 -5.08 -15.70
CA ILE A 108 21.70 -4.32 -14.49
C ILE A 108 20.33 -3.65 -14.63
N TYR A 109 19.99 -3.11 -15.80
CA TYR A 109 18.69 -2.48 -16.05
C TYR A 109 17.60 -3.50 -16.28
N VAL A 110 17.91 -4.65 -16.90
CA VAL A 110 16.98 -5.78 -17.00
C VAL A 110 16.60 -6.27 -15.61
N SER A 111 17.58 -6.45 -14.73
CA SER A 111 17.35 -6.85 -13.34
C SER A 111 16.51 -5.80 -12.60
N ALA A 112 16.80 -4.51 -12.81
CA ALA A 112 16.05 -3.43 -12.19
C ALA A 112 14.59 -3.37 -12.66
N LEU A 113 14.35 -3.57 -13.96
CA LEU A 113 13.02 -3.62 -14.57
C LEU A 113 12.18 -4.78 -14.04
N LEU A 114 12.78 -5.98 -13.93
CA LEU A 114 12.08 -7.14 -13.36
C LEU A 114 11.77 -6.95 -11.87
N GLU A 115 12.68 -6.32 -11.10
CA GLU A 115 12.41 -5.99 -9.70
C GLU A 115 11.32 -4.93 -9.55
N ALA A 116 11.32 -3.90 -10.41
CA ALA A 116 10.27 -2.90 -10.48
C ALA A 116 8.91 -3.51 -10.86
N LEU A 117 8.88 -4.44 -11.83
CA LEU A 117 7.68 -5.19 -12.22
C LEU A 117 7.11 -5.96 -11.03
N ARG A 118 7.95 -6.61 -10.22
CA ARG A 118 7.51 -7.31 -9.00
C ARG A 118 6.89 -6.34 -7.99
N HIS A 119 7.49 -5.16 -7.79
CA HIS A 119 6.93 -4.13 -6.90
C HIS A 119 5.59 -3.59 -7.41
N PHE A 120 5.49 -3.33 -8.71
CA PHE A 120 4.26 -2.97 -9.39
C PHE A 120 3.17 -4.05 -9.23
N ALA A 121 3.50 -5.31 -9.47
CA ALA A 121 2.60 -6.44 -9.26
C ALA A 121 2.08 -6.51 -7.82
N THR A 122 2.96 -6.27 -6.85
CA THR A 122 2.61 -6.26 -5.42
C THR A 122 1.60 -5.15 -5.12
N PHE A 123 1.89 -3.92 -5.57
CA PHE A 123 0.98 -2.79 -5.44
C PHE A 123 -0.39 -3.09 -6.06
N MET A 124 -0.41 -3.65 -7.27
CA MET A 124 -1.63 -3.99 -8.00
C MET A 124 -2.48 -5.04 -7.27
N ASN A 125 -1.84 -6.07 -6.73
CA ASN A 125 -2.52 -7.10 -5.96
C ASN A 125 -3.09 -6.58 -4.64
N LEU A 126 -2.37 -5.66 -3.97
CA LEU A 126 -2.81 -5.04 -2.72
C LEU A 126 -3.89 -3.97 -2.92
N SER A 127 -3.87 -3.23 -4.02
CA SER A 127 -4.83 -2.16 -4.29
C SER A 127 -6.15 -2.67 -4.85
N CYS A 128 -6.13 -3.72 -5.67
CA CYS A 128 -7.30 -4.19 -6.40
C CYS A 128 -7.90 -5.47 -5.80
N TRP A 129 -8.27 -5.47 -4.52
CA TRP A 129 -8.89 -6.64 -3.87
C TRP A 129 -10.33 -6.92 -4.34
N LEU A 130 -11.12 -5.87 -4.54
CA LEU A 130 -12.54 -6.01 -4.87
C LEU A 130 -12.74 -6.48 -6.33
N VAL A 131 -12.05 -5.82 -7.27
CA VAL A 131 -12.20 -6.01 -8.71
C VAL A 131 -10.92 -6.57 -9.30
N LYS A 132 -10.82 -7.90 -9.37
CA LYS A 132 -9.62 -8.58 -9.91
C LYS A 132 -9.33 -8.23 -11.38
N SER A 133 -10.33 -7.84 -12.16
CA SER A 133 -10.12 -7.42 -13.56
C SER A 133 -9.37 -6.10 -13.72
N LYS A 134 -9.19 -5.31 -12.65
CA LYS A 134 -8.30 -4.15 -12.65
C LYS A 134 -6.82 -4.55 -12.51
N ARG A 135 -6.51 -5.82 -12.23
CA ARG A 135 -5.14 -6.32 -12.13
C ARG A 135 -4.67 -6.72 -13.53
N PRO A 136 -3.69 -6.04 -14.12
CA PRO A 136 -3.15 -6.46 -15.41
C PRO A 136 -2.47 -7.83 -15.27
N LYS A 137 -2.55 -8.64 -16.33
CA LYS A 137 -1.62 -9.77 -16.50
C LYS A 137 -0.24 -9.22 -16.82
N LEU A 138 0.80 -9.86 -16.29
CA LEU A 138 2.16 -9.39 -16.41
C LEU A 138 2.98 -10.40 -17.21
N PHE A 139 3.69 -9.95 -18.22
CA PHE A 139 4.48 -10.81 -19.08
C PHE A 139 5.91 -10.30 -19.22
N ALA A 140 6.87 -11.21 -19.21
CA ALA A 140 8.24 -10.94 -19.64
C ALA A 140 8.42 -11.46 -21.07
N ALA A 141 8.92 -10.62 -21.97
CA ALA A 141 9.22 -10.97 -23.34
C ALA A 141 10.74 -11.00 -23.57
N ILE A 142 11.22 -12.05 -24.24
CA ILE A 142 12.64 -12.21 -24.58
C ILE A 142 12.79 -12.72 -26.01
N CYS A 143 13.61 -12.02 -26.79
CA CYS A 143 13.96 -12.38 -28.14
C CYS A 143 15.11 -13.40 -28.14
N ALA A 144 15.08 -14.34 -29.09
CA ALA A 144 16.21 -15.23 -29.35
C ALA A 144 17.51 -14.43 -29.64
N PRO A 145 18.69 -14.92 -29.23
CA PRO A 145 19.95 -14.21 -29.46
C PRO A 145 20.18 -13.84 -30.93
N ILE A 146 20.52 -12.57 -31.18
CA ILE A 146 20.84 -12.07 -32.51
C ILE A 146 22.30 -12.42 -32.84
N LEU A 147 22.49 -13.34 -33.78
CA LEU A 147 23.82 -13.79 -34.20
C LEU A 147 24.24 -13.06 -35.49
N PRO A 148 25.47 -12.49 -35.56
CA PRO A 148 25.96 -11.83 -36.76
C PRO A 148 25.92 -12.76 -37.99
N GLY A 149 25.45 -12.23 -39.12
CA GLY A 149 25.37 -12.96 -40.39
C GLY A 149 24.11 -13.81 -40.59
N ASN A 150 23.24 -13.91 -39.58
CA ASN A 150 22.00 -14.67 -39.69
C ASN A 150 20.84 -13.76 -40.16
N LYS A 151 20.20 -14.10 -41.29
CA LYS A 151 19.04 -13.38 -41.84
C LYS A 151 17.71 -14.02 -41.39
N ASN A 152 17.63 -14.45 -40.14
CA ASN A 152 16.51 -15.24 -39.67
C ASN A 152 15.40 -14.40 -39.05
N VAL A 153 14.20 -14.96 -39.08
CA VAL A 153 13.09 -14.59 -38.20
C VAL A 153 13.50 -14.96 -36.77
N TYR A 154 13.49 -14.00 -35.86
CA TYR A 154 13.81 -14.24 -34.45
C TYR A 154 12.53 -14.51 -33.67
N ASN A 155 12.53 -15.59 -32.90
CA ASN A 155 11.40 -15.92 -32.02
C ASN A 155 11.41 -15.01 -30.81
N ILE A 156 10.22 -14.54 -30.42
CA ILE A 156 9.97 -13.85 -29.16
C ILE A 156 9.26 -14.84 -28.24
N TYR A 157 9.88 -15.13 -27.10
CA TYR A 157 9.29 -15.94 -26.04
C TYR A 157 8.61 -15.01 -25.04
N ILE A 158 7.38 -15.34 -24.67
CA ILE A 158 6.56 -14.55 -23.75
C ILE A 158 6.21 -15.46 -22.56
N GLU A 159 6.57 -15.03 -21.36
CA GLU A 159 6.36 -15.79 -20.12
C GLU A 159 5.49 -15.00 -19.14
N ASP A 160 4.41 -15.61 -18.67
CA ASP A 160 3.52 -15.07 -17.62
C ASP A 160 4.27 -14.94 -16.28
N GLN A 161 4.14 -13.78 -15.66
CA GLN A 161 4.78 -13.43 -14.40
C GLN A 161 3.74 -13.37 -13.28
N GLN A 162 3.76 -14.39 -12.43
CA GLN A 162 2.81 -14.51 -11.32
C GLN A 162 3.46 -14.18 -9.98
N PHE A 163 2.87 -13.24 -9.25
CA PHE A 163 3.33 -12.82 -7.93
C PHE A 163 2.22 -13.03 -6.90
N ILE A 164 2.50 -13.88 -5.90
CA ILE A 164 1.57 -14.16 -4.81
C ILE A 164 1.72 -13.07 -3.74
N VAL A 165 0.59 -12.54 -3.29
CA VAL A 165 0.52 -11.56 -2.20
C VAL A 165 -0.42 -12.07 -1.13
N PHE A 166 -0.01 -11.92 0.14
CA PHE A 166 -0.78 -12.31 1.31
C PHE A 166 -1.45 -11.09 1.95
N PHE A 167 -2.48 -11.32 2.76
CA PHE A 167 -3.10 -10.29 3.60
C PHE A 167 -2.18 -10.00 4.81
N GLU A 168 -1.09 -9.29 4.54
CA GLU A 168 -0.05 -8.89 5.48
C GLU A 168 0.33 -7.42 5.27
N SER A 169 0.57 -6.71 6.37
CA SER A 169 0.93 -5.29 6.29
C SER A 169 2.35 -5.11 5.73
N PRO A 170 2.55 -4.28 4.69
CA PRO A 170 3.89 -3.96 4.20
C PRO A 170 4.70 -3.14 5.20
N ILE A 171 4.04 -2.39 6.08
CA ILE A 171 4.65 -1.46 7.04
C ILE A 171 4.31 -1.86 8.48
N LYS A 172 5.22 -1.58 9.42
CA LYS A 172 5.03 -1.77 10.86
C LYS A 172 5.00 -0.44 11.59
N LEU A 173 4.52 -0.43 12.84
CA LEU A 173 4.53 0.78 13.67
C LEU A 173 5.95 1.36 13.81
N SER A 174 6.95 0.51 14.04
CA SER A 174 8.36 0.93 14.11
C SER A 174 8.87 1.56 12.81
N ASP A 175 8.33 1.19 11.65
CA ASP A 175 8.70 1.85 10.39
C ASP A 175 8.14 3.28 10.35
N ILE A 176 6.90 3.50 10.84
CA ILE A 176 6.21 4.80 10.88
C ILE A 176 6.93 5.77 11.83
N GLU A 177 7.36 5.29 12.98
CA GLU A 177 8.14 6.10 13.95
C GLU A 177 9.42 6.66 13.31
N ASN A 178 10.08 5.86 12.49
CA ASN A 178 11.33 6.20 11.79
C ASN A 178 11.13 7.04 10.52
N ILE A 179 9.89 7.38 10.11
CA ILE A 179 9.64 8.15 8.88
C ILE A 179 10.29 9.54 8.95
N LYS A 180 10.17 10.25 10.08
CA LYS A 180 10.71 11.63 10.21
C LYS A 180 12.23 11.70 10.05
N GLU A 181 12.92 10.67 10.51
CA GLU A 181 14.38 10.57 10.40
C GLU A 181 14.83 10.32 8.95
N LYS A 182 13.98 9.66 8.15
CA LYS A 182 14.30 9.22 6.79
C LYS A 182 13.70 10.09 5.69
N ILE A 183 12.63 10.82 5.99
CA ILE A 183 11.80 11.52 5.02
C ILE A 183 11.54 12.94 5.49
N THR A 184 12.23 13.88 4.86
CA THR A 184 12.01 15.32 5.03
C THR A 184 11.15 15.84 3.89
N ALA A 185 9.83 15.88 4.11
CA ALA A 185 8.82 16.38 3.19
C ALA A 185 7.68 17.07 3.95
N GLU A 186 6.96 17.98 3.30
CA GLU A 186 5.84 18.72 3.91
C GLU A 186 4.67 17.79 4.29
N PHE A 187 4.43 16.74 3.51
CA PHE A 187 3.38 15.75 3.77
C PHE A 187 3.75 14.74 4.87
N THR A 188 4.95 14.78 5.46
CA THR A 188 5.45 13.71 6.35
C THR A 188 4.53 13.47 7.55
N ASP A 189 4.03 14.52 8.20
CA ASP A 189 3.13 14.36 9.36
C ASP A 189 1.80 13.72 8.96
N TYR A 190 1.19 14.22 7.88
CA TYR A 190 -0.05 13.66 7.35
C TYR A 190 0.12 12.20 6.89
N LEU A 191 1.26 11.87 6.29
CA LEU A 191 1.59 10.49 5.90
C LEU A 191 1.63 9.55 7.11
N LYS A 192 2.24 9.97 8.21
CA LYS A 192 2.28 9.15 9.44
C LYS A 192 0.87 8.85 9.94
N GLU A 193 0.03 9.88 10.03
CA GLU A 193 -1.35 9.72 10.49
C GLU A 193 -2.15 8.76 9.59
N VAL A 194 -2.03 8.89 8.27
CA VAL A 194 -2.69 7.98 7.32
C VAL A 194 -2.20 6.54 7.47
N LEU A 195 -0.88 6.35 7.66
CA LEU A 195 -0.31 5.01 7.84
C LEU A 195 -0.71 4.40 9.19
N GLU A 196 -0.81 5.18 10.26
CA GLU A 196 -1.32 4.70 11.55
C GLU A 196 -2.79 4.29 11.46
N ARG A 197 -3.64 5.09 10.79
CA ARG A 197 -5.04 4.72 10.53
C ARG A 197 -5.14 3.46 9.66
N PHE A 198 -4.29 3.33 8.63
CA PHE A 198 -4.17 2.09 7.87
C PHE A 198 -3.86 0.90 8.77
N LEU A 199 -2.87 1.01 9.67
CA LEU A 199 -2.50 -0.07 10.59
C LEU A 199 -3.64 -0.47 11.53
N LEU A 200 -4.38 0.50 12.06
CA LEU A 200 -5.54 0.26 12.91
C LEU A 200 -6.64 -0.52 12.17
N VAL A 201 -7.00 -0.07 10.96
CA VAL A 201 -8.03 -0.73 10.13
C VAL A 201 -7.57 -2.12 9.67
N PHE A 202 -6.33 -2.24 9.20
CA PHE A 202 -5.73 -3.51 8.82
C PHE A 202 -5.74 -4.49 9.99
N SER A 203 -5.27 -4.06 11.17
CA SER A 203 -5.21 -4.87 12.37
C SER A 203 -6.60 -5.33 12.81
N ALA A 204 -7.60 -4.45 12.76
CA ALA A 204 -8.97 -4.82 13.09
C ALA A 204 -9.52 -5.93 12.17
N ILE A 205 -9.21 -5.88 10.87
CA ILE A 205 -9.60 -6.93 9.92
C ILE A 205 -8.79 -8.22 10.20
N LYS A 206 -7.46 -8.11 10.27
CA LYS A 206 -6.53 -9.24 10.42
C LYS A 206 -6.77 -10.03 11.71
N ASN A 207 -7.03 -9.32 12.80
CA ASN A 207 -7.14 -9.90 14.15
C ASN A 207 -8.59 -10.16 14.59
N ASN A 208 -9.54 -10.19 13.64
CA ASN A 208 -10.94 -10.50 13.91
C ASN A 208 -11.64 -9.54 14.88
N ILE A 209 -11.40 -8.23 14.78
CA ILE A 209 -11.97 -7.19 15.65
C ILE A 209 -12.92 -6.28 14.83
N PRO A 210 -14.02 -6.82 14.28
CA PRO A 210 -14.84 -6.10 13.31
C PRO A 210 -15.61 -4.91 13.91
N LEU A 211 -15.94 -4.94 15.21
CA LEU A 211 -16.71 -3.87 15.84
C LEU A 211 -15.99 -2.51 15.74
N TYR A 212 -14.65 -2.53 15.71
CA TYR A 212 -13.84 -1.34 15.48
C TYR A 212 -14.18 -0.63 14.17
N LEU A 213 -14.50 -1.36 13.10
CA LEU A 213 -14.81 -0.77 11.80
C LEU A 213 -16.18 -0.07 11.75
N PHE A 214 -17.09 -0.47 12.64
CA PHE A 214 -18.43 0.13 12.76
C PHE A 214 -18.50 1.22 13.80
N ASP A 215 -17.41 1.43 14.50
CA ASP A 215 -17.44 2.30 15.63
C ASP A 215 -17.46 3.79 15.21
N ARG A 216 -18.33 4.59 15.84
CA ARG A 216 -18.49 6.04 15.59
C ARG A 216 -17.18 6.84 15.60
N TYR A 217 -16.23 6.50 16.46
CA TYR A 217 -14.97 7.23 16.65
C TYR A 217 -13.81 6.63 15.86
N THR A 218 -14.06 5.59 15.08
CA THR A 218 -13.05 5.05 14.18
C THR A 218 -12.90 5.96 12.98
N GLU A 219 -11.69 6.45 12.77
CA GLU A 219 -11.34 7.27 11.63
C GLU A 219 -10.89 6.38 10.47
N ILE A 220 -11.62 6.44 9.36
CA ILE A 220 -11.25 5.81 8.10
C ILE A 220 -11.12 6.91 7.07
N ASP A 221 -9.96 7.00 6.44
CA ASP A 221 -9.67 8.02 5.44
C ASP A 221 -10.60 7.88 4.22
N SER A 222 -10.81 9.00 3.54
CA SER A 222 -11.50 8.96 2.26
C SER A 222 -10.60 8.33 1.18
N LEU A 223 -11.20 7.63 0.23
CA LEU A 223 -10.47 7.06 -0.90
C LEU A 223 -9.63 8.12 -1.65
N ASN A 224 -10.23 9.30 -1.89
CA ASN A 224 -9.58 10.38 -2.61
C ASN A 224 -8.38 10.97 -1.83
N SER A 225 -8.48 11.06 -0.50
CA SER A 225 -7.37 11.61 0.30
C SER A 225 -6.15 10.70 0.30
N VAL A 226 -6.35 9.38 0.44
CA VAL A 226 -5.25 8.40 0.34
C VAL A 226 -4.66 8.38 -1.07
N TYR A 227 -5.51 8.47 -2.10
CA TYR A 227 -5.07 8.53 -3.50
C TYR A 227 -4.23 9.78 -3.80
N ASN A 228 -4.68 10.95 -3.36
CA ASN A 228 -3.96 12.20 -3.54
C ASN A 228 -2.60 12.19 -2.83
N LEU A 229 -2.54 11.64 -1.61
CA LEU A 229 -1.27 11.46 -0.89
C LEU A 229 -0.31 10.54 -1.66
N LEU A 230 -0.81 9.44 -2.24
CA LEU A 230 0.01 8.56 -3.08
C LEU A 230 0.58 9.31 -4.30
N LEU A 231 -0.25 10.10 -5.00
CA LEU A 231 0.21 10.91 -6.14
C LEU A 231 1.23 11.97 -5.72
N GLU A 232 1.05 12.61 -4.57
CA GLU A 232 1.99 13.59 -4.02
C GLU A 232 3.34 12.97 -3.72
N ILE A 233 3.36 11.76 -3.14
CA ILE A 233 4.58 10.98 -2.89
C ILE A 233 5.27 10.62 -4.20
N ILE A 234 4.54 10.13 -5.19
CA ILE A 234 5.11 9.80 -6.52
C ILE A 234 5.76 11.04 -7.14
N LYS A 235 5.05 12.18 -7.12
CA LYS A 235 5.57 13.46 -7.64
C LYS A 235 6.82 13.91 -6.89
N TYR A 236 6.83 13.83 -5.56
CA TYR A 236 7.98 14.18 -4.73
C TYR A 236 9.20 13.30 -5.06
N LEU A 237 9.02 11.99 -5.16
CA LEU A 237 10.10 11.06 -5.47
C LEU A 237 10.64 11.27 -6.88
N ASN A 238 9.76 11.42 -7.88
CA ASN A 238 10.16 11.73 -9.25
C ASN A 238 10.99 13.02 -9.30
N ALA A 239 10.56 14.09 -8.63
CA ALA A 239 11.29 15.35 -8.59
C ALA A 239 12.66 15.23 -7.91
N ARG A 240 12.79 14.38 -6.88
CA ARG A 240 14.07 14.12 -6.22
C ARG A 240 15.03 13.30 -7.08
N ILE A 241 14.51 12.27 -7.74
CA ILE A 241 15.29 11.41 -8.64
C ILE A 241 15.75 12.22 -9.85
N SER A 242 14.86 12.97 -10.50
CA SER A 242 15.15 13.67 -11.76
C SER A 242 15.97 14.96 -11.60
N LYS A 243 16.52 15.26 -10.42
CA LYS A 243 17.24 16.52 -10.16
C LYS A 243 18.57 16.60 -10.93
N ASN A 244 19.24 15.46 -11.12
CA ASN A 244 20.54 15.36 -11.79
C ASN A 244 20.76 13.92 -12.27
N TYR A 245 21.09 13.70 -13.55
CA TYR A 245 21.33 12.35 -14.07
C TYR A 245 22.77 11.82 -13.86
N LYS A 246 23.70 12.65 -13.36
CA LYS A 246 25.07 12.22 -13.02
C LYS A 246 25.14 11.41 -11.72
N SER A 247 24.25 11.70 -10.77
CA SER A 247 24.23 11.05 -9.46
C SER A 247 22.81 10.96 -8.93
N SER A 248 22.43 9.79 -8.42
CA SER A 248 21.10 9.58 -7.86
C SER A 248 21.04 9.96 -6.36
N PRO A 249 19.84 10.21 -5.79
CA PRO A 249 19.67 10.68 -4.42
C PRO A 249 19.93 9.64 -3.30
N LYS A 250 20.17 8.37 -3.65
CA LYS A 250 20.42 7.22 -2.76
C LYS A 250 19.29 7.02 -1.74
N LEU A 251 18.05 6.99 -2.23
CA LEU A 251 16.85 6.89 -1.39
C LEU A 251 16.75 5.52 -0.71
N ASP A 252 16.10 5.49 0.47
CA ASP A 252 15.72 4.23 1.13
C ASP A 252 14.56 3.57 0.37
N ARG A 253 14.90 2.86 -0.72
CA ARG A 253 13.94 2.11 -1.55
C ARG A 253 13.03 1.21 -0.71
N ARG A 254 13.59 0.54 0.31
CA ARG A 254 12.81 -0.38 1.15
C ARG A 254 11.69 0.38 1.86
N MET A 255 11.98 1.53 2.45
CA MET A 255 10.98 2.36 3.11
C MET A 255 9.92 2.87 2.12
N TRP A 256 10.34 3.41 0.97
CA TRP A 256 9.40 3.96 -0.01
C TRP A 256 8.48 2.91 -0.64
N VAL A 257 9.01 1.73 -0.96
CA VAL A 257 8.19 0.61 -1.45
C VAL A 257 7.17 0.17 -0.40
N LYS A 258 7.55 0.11 0.88
CA LYS A 258 6.60 -0.21 1.96
C LYS A 258 5.49 0.83 2.06
N ILE A 259 5.84 2.12 2.01
CA ILE A 259 4.88 3.22 2.07
C ILE A 259 3.89 3.13 0.90
N ILE A 260 4.39 3.06 -0.34
CA ILE A 260 3.56 2.99 -1.55
C ILE A 260 2.63 1.78 -1.52
N ASN A 261 3.16 0.59 -1.16
CA ASN A 261 2.33 -0.60 -1.04
C ASN A 261 1.30 -0.52 0.08
N SER A 262 1.60 0.15 1.19
CA SER A 262 0.66 0.32 2.31
C SER A 262 -0.47 1.26 1.94
N LEU A 263 -0.18 2.37 1.24
CA LEU A 263 -1.21 3.28 0.71
C LEU A 263 -2.08 2.58 -0.34
N GLY A 264 -1.46 1.83 -1.26
CA GLY A 264 -2.17 0.98 -2.22
C GLY A 264 -3.08 -0.04 -1.52
N PHE A 265 -2.59 -0.70 -0.48
CA PHE A 265 -3.38 -1.65 0.29
C PHE A 265 -4.54 -0.96 1.01
N TYR A 266 -4.30 0.19 1.61
CA TYR A 266 -5.34 0.94 2.30
C TYR A 266 -6.45 1.39 1.35
N ILE A 267 -6.10 1.84 0.13
CA ILE A 267 -7.05 2.09 -0.96
C ILE A 267 -7.92 0.86 -1.19
N GLY A 268 -7.32 -0.32 -1.35
CA GLY A 268 -8.05 -1.57 -1.57
C GLY A 268 -8.96 -1.96 -0.39
N ILE A 269 -8.53 -1.70 0.85
CA ILE A 269 -9.35 -1.92 2.05
C ILE A 269 -10.55 -0.96 2.05
N ILE A 270 -10.33 0.34 1.85
CA ILE A 270 -11.39 1.36 1.83
C ILE A 270 -12.43 1.05 0.74
N GLU A 271 -12.00 0.65 -0.46
CA GLU A 271 -12.92 0.22 -1.52
C GLU A 271 -13.82 -0.93 -1.09
N ASN A 272 -13.26 -1.95 -0.43
CA ASN A 272 -14.03 -3.08 0.08
C ASN A 272 -15.00 -2.65 1.18
N LEU A 273 -14.56 -1.87 2.18
CA LEU A 273 -15.44 -1.36 3.24
C LEU A 273 -16.62 -0.58 2.66
N ARG A 274 -16.37 0.28 1.67
CA ARG A 274 -17.40 1.05 0.96
C ARG A 274 -18.37 0.14 0.20
N ALA A 275 -17.87 -0.84 -0.54
CA ALA A 275 -18.69 -1.77 -1.32
C ALA A 275 -19.67 -2.56 -0.44
N TYR A 276 -19.26 -2.93 0.78
CA TYR A 276 -20.08 -3.65 1.75
C TYR A 276 -20.79 -2.74 2.76
N LYS A 277 -20.75 -1.41 2.56
CA LYS A 277 -21.41 -0.40 3.41
C LYS A 277 -21.00 -0.53 4.89
N ILE A 278 -19.72 -0.70 5.14
CA ILE A 278 -19.10 -0.70 6.47
C ILE A 278 -18.56 0.71 6.71
N PHE A 279 -19.20 1.41 7.64
CA PHE A 279 -18.87 2.77 8.01
C PHE A 279 -19.05 2.93 9.53
N PRO A 280 -18.30 3.86 10.16
CA PRO A 280 -18.58 4.35 11.50
C PRO A 280 -20.06 4.68 11.68
N VAL A 281 -20.71 4.03 12.64
CA VAL A 281 -22.15 4.14 12.87
C VAL A 281 -22.43 5.27 13.86
N VAL A 282 -23.17 6.29 13.44
CA VAL A 282 -23.59 7.42 14.29
C VAL A 282 -24.88 7.10 15.08
N SER A 283 -25.28 5.85 15.20
CA SER A 283 -26.45 5.46 16.02
C SER A 283 -26.05 5.35 17.49
N GLU A 284 -26.87 5.91 18.40
CA GLU A 284 -26.67 5.73 19.85
C GLU A 284 -26.80 4.26 20.29
N LYS A 285 -27.55 3.45 19.53
CA LYS A 285 -27.76 2.02 19.83
C LYS A 285 -26.58 1.14 19.41
N GLY A 286 -25.65 1.66 18.61
CA GLY A 286 -24.61 0.88 17.97
C GLY A 286 -25.04 0.20 16.67
N VAL A 287 -24.34 -0.89 16.32
CA VAL A 287 -24.54 -1.65 15.08
C VAL A 287 -25.30 -2.95 15.36
N MET A 288 -26.18 -3.34 14.45
CA MET A 288 -26.91 -4.61 14.56
C MET A 288 -25.95 -5.80 14.40
N VAL A 289 -26.03 -6.79 15.30
CA VAL A 289 -25.17 -7.98 15.27
C VAL A 289 -25.25 -8.72 13.93
N LYS A 290 -26.46 -8.87 13.37
CA LYS A 290 -26.70 -9.49 12.05
C LYS A 290 -26.00 -8.72 10.90
N ASP A 291 -25.89 -7.40 11.02
CA ASP A 291 -25.18 -6.58 10.03
C ASP A 291 -23.67 -6.78 10.11
N ILE A 292 -23.10 -6.89 11.32
CA ILE A 292 -21.68 -7.24 11.50
C ILE A 292 -21.42 -8.58 10.83
N GLU A 293 -22.18 -9.61 11.22
CA GLU A 293 -22.04 -10.98 10.71
C GLU A 293 -22.05 -11.02 9.18
N LYS A 294 -23.11 -10.47 8.56
CA LYS A 294 -23.27 -10.48 7.11
C LYS A 294 -22.19 -9.69 6.38
N LYS A 295 -21.87 -8.48 6.84
CA LYS A 295 -20.92 -7.60 6.13
C LYS A 295 -19.49 -8.10 6.27
N ILE A 296 -19.09 -8.56 7.45
CA ILE A 296 -17.73 -9.03 7.73
C ILE A 296 -17.45 -10.37 7.07
N LYS A 297 -18.43 -11.28 7.00
CA LYS A 297 -18.29 -12.52 6.24
C LYS A 297 -17.84 -12.26 4.80
N ASN A 298 -18.50 -11.32 4.13
CA ASN A 298 -18.15 -10.95 2.75
C ASN A 298 -16.73 -10.36 2.66
N ILE A 299 -16.33 -9.52 3.62
CA ILE A 299 -14.97 -8.97 3.68
C ILE A 299 -13.92 -10.07 3.84
N TYR A 300 -14.14 -11.03 4.74
CA TYR A 300 -13.22 -12.13 4.98
C TYR A 300 -13.13 -13.09 3.80
N GLU A 301 -14.23 -13.37 3.11
CA GLU A 301 -14.20 -14.12 1.85
C GLU A 301 -13.34 -13.42 0.79
N LYS A 302 -13.40 -12.08 0.69
CA LYS A 302 -12.57 -11.31 -0.26
C LYS A 302 -11.10 -11.31 0.09
N PHE A 303 -10.75 -11.25 1.37
CA PHE A 303 -9.36 -11.24 1.84
C PHE A 303 -8.77 -12.63 2.09
N GLY A 304 -9.53 -13.70 1.90
CA GLY A 304 -9.08 -15.07 2.18
C GLY A 304 -8.92 -15.36 3.68
N LEU A 305 -9.72 -14.70 4.53
CA LEU A 305 -9.73 -14.81 5.98
C LEU A 305 -10.95 -15.61 6.48
N THR A 306 -11.47 -16.55 5.71
CA THR A 306 -12.70 -17.28 6.06
C THR A 306 -12.56 -18.12 7.33
N ASN A 307 -11.33 -18.56 7.64
CA ASN A 307 -11.02 -19.40 8.80
C ASN A 307 -11.18 -18.69 10.16
N ILE A 308 -11.09 -17.36 10.21
CA ILE A 308 -11.27 -16.61 11.47
C ILE A 308 -12.75 -16.27 11.71
N PHE A 309 -13.61 -16.38 10.70
CA PHE A 309 -15.02 -16.02 10.81
C PHE A 309 -15.79 -16.90 11.81
N ASP A 310 -15.50 -18.20 11.87
CA ASP A 310 -16.21 -19.14 12.75
C ASP A 310 -16.12 -18.72 14.24
N ILE A 311 -14.98 -18.16 14.65
CA ILE A 311 -14.78 -17.65 16.00
C ILE A 311 -15.67 -16.44 16.25
N LEU A 312 -15.74 -15.52 15.28
CA LEU A 312 -16.59 -14.33 15.37
C LEU A 312 -18.07 -14.71 15.44
N GLU A 313 -18.51 -15.66 14.61
CA GLU A 313 -19.89 -16.15 14.60
C GLU A 313 -20.29 -16.70 15.98
N VAL A 314 -19.41 -17.46 16.63
CA VAL A 314 -19.62 -17.94 18.00
C VAL A 314 -19.75 -16.79 19.00
N GLU A 315 -18.87 -15.79 18.94
CA GLU A 315 -18.92 -14.65 19.86
C GLU A 315 -20.17 -13.77 19.65
N LEU A 316 -20.56 -13.51 18.39
CA LEU A 316 -21.78 -12.77 18.05
C LEU A 316 -23.04 -13.50 18.55
N ASN A 317 -23.10 -14.83 18.40
CA ASN A 317 -24.22 -15.65 18.89
C ASN A 317 -24.35 -15.64 20.42
N LYS A 318 -23.25 -15.45 21.17
CA LYS A 318 -23.29 -15.34 22.63
C LYS A 318 -23.98 -14.05 23.10
N LEU A 319 -23.94 -12.97 22.31
CA LEU A 319 -24.58 -11.70 22.66
C LEU A 319 -26.11 -11.82 22.72
N GLY A 320 -26.70 -12.76 21.98
CA GLY A 320 -28.15 -12.98 21.94
C GLY A 320 -28.72 -13.96 22.95
N ARG A 321 -27.86 -14.65 23.71
CA ARG A 321 -28.32 -15.61 24.72
C ARG A 321 -28.57 -14.88 26.05
N PRO A 322 -29.74 -15.09 26.70
CA PRO A 322 -29.86 -14.73 28.11
C PRO A 322 -28.80 -15.53 28.87
N LYS A 323 -27.86 -14.85 29.56
CA LYS A 323 -27.03 -15.55 30.55
C LYS A 323 -27.99 -15.93 31.65
N GLU A 324 -28.24 -17.23 31.84
CA GLU A 324 -28.81 -17.74 33.08
C GLU A 324 -27.89 -17.27 34.21
N SER A 325 -28.32 -16.25 34.94
CA SER A 325 -27.63 -15.77 36.12
C SER A 325 -27.74 -16.86 37.19
N LYS A 326 -26.67 -17.64 37.35
CA LYS A 326 -26.42 -18.34 38.61
C LYS A 326 -26.16 -17.27 39.68
N GLY A 327 -27.23 -16.76 40.26
CA GLY A 327 -27.22 -15.76 41.33
C GLY A 327 -27.70 -14.39 40.86
N GLY A 328 -28.84 -13.97 41.40
CA GLY A 328 -29.62 -12.77 41.11
C GLY A 328 -28.83 -11.50 40.73
N GLY A 329 -29.25 -10.90 39.62
CA GLY A 329 -28.83 -9.58 39.17
C GLY A 329 -29.31 -9.35 37.74
N ASN A 330 -30.44 -8.64 37.60
CA ASN A 330 -31.07 -8.31 36.32
C ASN A 330 -30.08 -7.60 35.39
N ARG A 331 -29.92 -8.14 34.18
CA ARG A 331 -29.15 -7.54 33.08
C ARG A 331 -30.05 -6.58 32.31
N ILE A 332 -29.73 -5.28 32.32
CA ILE A 332 -29.95 -4.23 31.30
C ILE A 332 -31.40 -4.01 30.74
N GLU A 333 -32.33 -4.94 30.91
CA GLU A 333 -33.73 -4.81 30.49
C GLU A 333 -34.57 -3.93 31.46
N ASP A 334 -34.05 -3.59 32.66
CA ASP A 334 -34.76 -2.80 33.69
C ASP A 334 -33.91 -1.70 34.37
N LEU A 335 -33.18 -0.85 33.63
CA LEU A 335 -32.45 0.29 34.23
C LEU A 335 -33.19 1.62 34.03
N ILE A 336 -34.32 1.73 34.71
CA ILE A 336 -34.97 3.01 35.00
C ILE A 336 -34.34 3.56 36.30
N GLU A 337 -33.17 4.19 36.20
CA GLU A 337 -32.68 5.27 37.08
C GLU A 337 -31.25 5.67 36.69
N ASN A 338 -31.06 6.93 36.27
CA ASN A 338 -29.79 7.46 35.76
C ASN A 338 -28.59 7.30 36.74
N SER A 339 -28.85 7.23 38.06
CA SER A 339 -27.82 7.06 39.10
C SER A 339 -27.21 5.65 39.15
N ALA A 340 -27.96 4.61 38.74
CA ALA A 340 -27.48 3.23 38.72
C ALA A 340 -26.55 2.98 37.51
N LEU A 341 -26.86 3.59 36.36
CA LEU A 341 -26.04 3.53 35.15
C LEU A 341 -24.67 4.16 35.37
N GLU A 342 -24.62 5.37 35.96
CA GLU A 342 -23.37 6.07 36.31
C GLU A 342 -22.47 5.19 37.19
N ASN A 343 -23.05 4.55 38.22
CA ASN A 343 -22.31 3.65 39.11
C ASN A 343 -21.78 2.39 38.40
N ILE A 344 -22.55 1.81 37.48
CA ILE A 344 -22.11 0.66 36.67
C ILE A 344 -20.95 1.07 35.76
N PHE A 345 -21.06 2.22 35.08
CA PHE A 345 -19.97 2.73 34.24
C PHE A 345 -18.71 3.02 35.05
N GLN A 346 -18.83 3.63 36.23
CA GLN A 346 -17.70 3.88 37.11
C GLN A 346 -17.04 2.60 37.63
N GLN A 347 -17.83 1.57 37.98
CA GLN A 347 -17.29 0.27 38.36
C GLN A 347 -16.57 -0.43 37.19
N LYS A 348 -17.19 -0.41 36.01
CA LYS A 348 -16.63 -0.98 34.78
C LYS A 348 -15.33 -0.28 34.38
N LYS A 349 -15.31 1.07 34.42
CA LYS A 349 -14.13 1.91 34.21
C LYS A 349 -13.01 1.56 35.18
N ARG A 350 -13.30 1.52 36.49
CA ARG A 350 -12.31 1.15 37.52
C ARG A 350 -11.75 -0.26 37.28
N SER A 351 -12.60 -1.22 36.92
CA SER A 351 -12.19 -2.60 36.63
C SER A 351 -11.23 -2.67 35.43
N ILE A 352 -11.57 -2.02 34.32
CA ILE A 352 -10.75 -2.00 33.10
C ILE A 352 -9.43 -1.30 33.35
N LEU A 353 -9.47 -0.08 33.91
CA LEU A 353 -8.25 0.71 34.13
C LEU A 353 -7.32 0.02 35.14
N LYS A 354 -7.87 -0.59 36.20
CA LYS A 354 -7.09 -1.39 37.13
C LYS A 354 -6.47 -2.60 36.46
N THR A 355 -7.24 -3.37 35.69
CA THR A 355 -6.71 -4.55 34.97
C THR A 355 -5.69 -4.14 33.91
N TYR A 356 -5.87 -3.01 33.25
CA TYR A 356 -4.91 -2.47 32.29
C TYR A 356 -3.59 -2.07 32.96
N GLN A 357 -3.62 -1.55 34.19
CA GLN A 357 -2.42 -1.24 34.98
C GLN A 357 -1.75 -2.48 35.57
N ASP A 358 -2.55 -3.42 36.09
CA ASP A 358 -2.07 -4.58 36.85
C ASP A 358 -1.71 -5.78 35.95
N ASP A 359 -2.45 -6.01 34.87
CA ASP A 359 -2.35 -7.20 34.00
C ASP A 359 -2.82 -6.92 32.56
N LYS A 360 -2.12 -5.98 31.89
CA LYS A 360 -2.39 -5.56 30.51
C LYS A 360 -2.41 -6.72 29.53
N GLU A 361 -1.50 -7.69 29.67
CA GLU A 361 -1.38 -8.83 28.77
C GLU A 361 -2.63 -9.71 28.82
N ARG A 362 -3.18 -9.97 30.01
CA ARG A 362 -4.43 -10.72 30.15
C ARG A 362 -5.60 -9.98 29.55
N LEU A 363 -5.70 -8.66 29.78
CA LEU A 363 -6.76 -7.84 29.20
C LEU A 363 -6.72 -7.88 27.67
N GLN A 364 -5.53 -7.70 27.10
CA GLN A 364 -5.30 -7.77 25.67
C GLN A 364 -5.64 -9.16 25.11
N ARG A 365 -5.19 -10.23 25.78
CA ARG A 365 -5.48 -11.62 25.37
C ARG A 365 -6.99 -11.89 25.33
N ASN A 366 -7.72 -11.46 26.37
CA ASN A 366 -9.17 -11.62 26.41
C ASN A 366 -9.86 -10.82 25.30
N PHE A 367 -9.43 -9.58 25.07
CA PHE A 367 -9.95 -8.74 24.00
C PHE A 367 -9.86 -9.44 22.63
N PHE A 368 -8.69 -9.98 22.27
CA PHE A 368 -8.52 -10.70 21.00
C PHE A 368 -9.23 -12.06 20.96
N ALA A 369 -9.21 -12.83 22.06
CA ALA A 369 -9.90 -14.12 22.15
C ALA A 369 -11.42 -13.99 21.94
N HIS A 370 -11.99 -12.83 22.31
CA HIS A 370 -13.41 -12.52 22.15
C HIS A 370 -13.70 -11.66 20.92
N CYS A 371 -12.81 -11.59 19.92
CA CYS A 371 -13.04 -10.84 18.67
C CYS A 371 -13.35 -9.34 18.92
N GLY A 372 -12.82 -8.78 20.01
CA GLY A 372 -13.10 -7.42 20.46
C GLY A 372 -14.45 -7.23 21.16
N LEU A 373 -15.22 -8.30 21.34
CA LEU A 373 -16.53 -8.31 21.99
C LEU A 373 -16.43 -8.66 23.49
N GLU A 374 -15.31 -8.32 24.12
CA GLU A 374 -15.08 -8.55 25.55
C GLU A 374 -16.06 -7.69 26.37
N GLU A 375 -16.71 -8.29 27.38
CA GLU A 375 -17.86 -7.72 28.10
C GLU A 375 -17.56 -6.36 28.74
N ASN A 376 -16.31 -6.11 29.13
CA ASN A 376 -15.87 -4.84 29.68
C ASN A 376 -15.73 -3.76 28.59
N PHE A 377 -15.55 -4.12 27.33
CA PHE A 377 -15.37 -3.16 26.25
C PHE A 377 -16.69 -2.72 25.60
N ILE A 378 -17.74 -3.55 25.67
CA ILE A 378 -18.95 -3.37 24.88
C ILE A 378 -20.20 -3.03 25.69
N GLU A 379 -21.16 -2.39 25.04
CA GLU A 379 -22.54 -2.23 25.47
C GLU A 379 -23.46 -2.97 24.49
N VAL A 380 -24.48 -3.64 25.02
CA VAL A 380 -25.44 -4.43 24.23
C VAL A 380 -26.86 -3.96 24.54
N GLU A 381 -27.62 -3.64 23.50
CA GLU A 381 -29.02 -3.24 23.60
C GLU A 381 -29.88 -4.22 22.79
N LYS A 382 -30.98 -4.71 23.39
CA LYS A 382 -31.97 -5.52 22.68
C LYS A 382 -33.21 -4.68 22.42
N LYS A 383 -33.59 -4.55 21.16
CA LYS A 383 -34.77 -3.78 20.74
C LYS A 383 -35.51 -4.49 19.63
N ASN A 384 -36.82 -4.69 19.80
CA ASN A 384 -37.69 -5.32 18.78
C ASN A 384 -37.14 -6.65 18.23
N ASN A 385 -36.64 -7.53 19.10
CA ASN A 385 -35.96 -8.80 18.77
C ASN A 385 -34.62 -8.70 18.02
N ASP A 386 -34.10 -7.50 17.77
CA ASP A 386 -32.75 -7.30 17.27
C ASP A 386 -31.79 -6.94 18.40
N ILE A 387 -30.53 -7.32 18.21
CA ILE A 387 -29.44 -7.08 19.17
C ILE A 387 -28.48 -6.10 18.52
N TYR A 388 -28.16 -5.05 19.25
CA TYR A 388 -27.22 -4.01 18.87
C TYR A 388 -26.03 -4.02 19.82
N VAL A 389 -24.85 -3.71 19.29
CA VAL A 389 -23.61 -3.68 20.05
C VAL A 389 -22.78 -2.47 19.64
N LYS A 390 -22.08 -1.87 20.62
CA LYS A 390 -21.09 -0.81 20.43
C LYS A 390 -20.01 -0.89 21.50
N TYR A 391 -18.88 -0.23 21.30
CA TYR A 391 -17.94 0.02 22.39
C TYR A 391 -18.55 1.00 23.39
N SER A 392 -18.15 0.88 24.65
CA SER A 392 -18.74 1.67 25.73
C SER A 392 -18.40 3.16 25.59
N ASP A 393 -19.44 4.01 25.50
CA ASP A 393 -19.27 5.47 25.37
C ASP A 393 -18.99 6.12 26.72
N GLY A 394 -19.42 5.48 27.83
CA GLY A 394 -19.18 5.96 29.19
C GLY A 394 -17.71 5.88 29.66
N ILE A 395 -16.81 5.33 28.83
CA ILE A 395 -15.39 5.12 29.16
C ILE A 395 -14.53 5.49 27.95
N PRO A 396 -14.28 6.79 27.71
CA PRO A 396 -13.52 7.25 26.54
C PRO A 396 -12.13 6.62 26.41
N GLU A 397 -11.48 6.31 27.53
CA GLU A 397 -10.14 5.71 27.58
C GLU A 397 -10.07 4.32 26.93
N ILE A 398 -11.19 3.62 26.78
CA ILE A 398 -11.24 2.34 26.07
C ILE A 398 -10.73 2.48 24.64
N ARG A 399 -10.89 3.65 24.00
CA ARG A 399 -10.47 3.85 22.61
C ARG A 399 -8.98 3.85 22.45
N ASP A 400 -8.29 4.48 23.39
CA ASP A 400 -6.84 4.53 23.39
C ASP A 400 -6.27 3.13 23.68
N ILE A 401 -6.90 2.39 24.60
CA ILE A 401 -6.56 0.98 24.87
C ILE A 401 -6.76 0.11 23.62
N ILE A 402 -7.90 0.22 22.93
CA ILE A 402 -8.17 -0.55 21.71
C ILE A 402 -7.16 -0.20 20.61
N LYS A 403 -6.90 1.10 20.38
CA LYS A 403 -5.92 1.56 19.38
C LYS A 403 -4.54 0.97 19.69
N GLU A 404 -4.10 1.03 20.93
CA GLU A 404 -2.84 0.45 21.36
C GLU A 404 -2.81 -1.07 21.15
N PHE A 405 -3.87 -1.78 21.55
CA PHE A 405 -3.96 -3.23 21.36
C PHE A 405 -3.85 -3.63 19.89
N LEU A 406 -4.52 -2.90 19.00
CA LEU A 406 -4.50 -3.11 17.56
C LEU A 406 -3.11 -2.82 16.97
N LEU A 407 -2.47 -1.71 17.34
CA LEU A 407 -1.14 -1.34 16.83
C LEU A 407 -0.04 -2.32 17.28
N ASN A 408 -0.17 -2.92 18.47
CA ASN A 408 0.76 -3.93 18.97
C ASN A 408 0.64 -5.32 18.29
N ARG A 409 -0.32 -5.50 17.37
CA ARG A 409 -0.62 -6.76 16.67
C ARG A 409 -0.44 -6.68 15.16
N VAL A 410 0.34 -5.70 14.68
CA VAL A 410 0.68 -5.50 13.27
C VAL A 410 2.06 -6.06 12.93
#